data_AF-A0A7V1HAG1-F1
#
_entry.id   AF-A0A7V1HAG1-F1
#
_cell.length_a   1.000
_cell.length_b   1.000
_cell.length_c   1.000
_cell.angle_alpha   90.00
_cell.angle_beta   90.00
_cell.angle_gamma   90.00
#
_symmetry.space_group_name_H-M   'P 1'
#
loop_
_entity.id
_entity.type
_entity.pdbx_description
1 polymer ?
#
loop_
_entity_poly.entity_id
_entity_poly.type
_entity_poly.pdbx_seq_one_letter_code
_entity_poly.pdbx_strand_id
1 'polypeptide(L)'
;MTHKNRNSGFTLIEMLIVFALIGILVGMGLPQYKYATKRARESVLKENLFQMRTLIDQYYADKGKYPYSLQALVDEKYLRAIPIDPITRASETWIEMPEIQSEEDLILAVEPGISDVLSGSEMKSLDGTLYSTW
;
A
#
# COMPACT_ATOMS: atom_id res chain seq x y z
N MET A 1 28.95 60.82 21.02
CA MET A 1 29.06 60.43 19.59
C MET A 1 28.08 59.30 19.35
N THR A 2 26.95 59.56 18.70
CA THR A 2 25.88 58.58 18.49
C THR A 2 26.06 57.89 17.14
N HIS A 3 26.28 56.57 17.16
CA HIS A 3 26.45 55.76 15.98
C HIS A 3 25.11 55.69 15.22
N LYS A 4 25.04 56.31 14.03
CA LYS A 4 23.86 56.24 13.16
C LYS A 4 23.75 54.84 12.60
N ASN A 5 22.87 54.02 13.15
CA ASN A 5 22.52 52.72 12.58
C ASN A 5 21.89 52.95 11.20
N ARG A 6 22.61 52.52 10.15
CA ARG A 6 22.07 52.47 8.79
C ARG A 6 21.11 51.29 8.73
N ASN A 7 19.81 51.56 8.90
CA ASN A 7 18.78 50.59 8.57
C ASN A 7 18.78 50.39 7.04
N SER A 8 19.42 49.34 6.57
CA SER A 8 19.27 48.84 5.20
C SER A 8 17.93 48.13 5.08
N GLY A 9 17.01 48.68 4.30
CA GLY A 9 15.78 47.99 3.90
C GLY A 9 16.05 47.03 2.73
N PHE A 10 15.23 45.99 2.61
CA PHE A 10 15.25 45.08 1.46
C PHE A 10 14.83 45.80 0.19
N THR A 11 15.47 45.48 -0.92
CA THR A 11 15.09 45.94 -2.26
C THR A 11 14.02 45.02 -2.86
N LEU A 12 13.24 45.56 -3.81
CA LEU A 12 12.25 44.76 -4.55
C LEU A 12 12.91 43.62 -5.34
N ILE A 13 14.13 43.83 -5.85
CA ILE A 13 14.85 42.82 -6.62
C ILE A 13 15.30 41.65 -5.75
N GLU A 14 15.68 41.90 -4.48
CA GLU A 14 16.02 40.82 -3.54
C GLU A 14 14.81 39.94 -3.23
N MET A 15 13.63 40.54 -3.02
CA MET A 15 12.41 39.76 -2.82
C MET A 15 12.02 38.96 -4.08
N LEU A 16 12.25 39.51 -5.27
CA LEU A 16 12.01 38.79 -6.54
C LEU A 16 12.90 37.55 -6.66
N ILE A 17 14.20 37.69 -6.38
CA ILE A 17 15.15 36.57 -6.43
C ILE A 17 14.77 35.51 -5.40
N VAL A 18 14.39 35.90 -4.18
CA VAL A 18 13.95 34.96 -3.13
C VAL A 18 12.73 34.16 -3.56
N PHE A 19 11.69 34.81 -4.10
CA PHE A 19 10.51 34.09 -4.59
C PHE A 19 10.83 33.19 -5.79
N ALA A 20 11.71 33.62 -6.69
CA ALA A 20 12.16 32.78 -7.79
C ALA A 20 12.87 31.52 -7.28
N LEU A 21 13.75 31.64 -6.29
CA LEU A 21 14.45 30.50 -5.67
C LEU A 21 13.47 29.56 -4.92
N ILE A 22 12.53 30.11 -4.16
CA ILE A 22 11.48 29.32 -3.49
C ILE A 22 10.65 28.56 -4.53
N GLY A 23 10.26 29.20 -5.63
CA GLY A 23 9.53 28.58 -6.72
C GLY A 23 10.28 27.40 -7.34
N ILE A 24 11.58 27.53 -7.59
CA ILE A 24 12.45 26.45 -8.10
C ILE A 24 12.49 25.28 -7.10
N LEU A 25 12.74 25.56 -5.82
CA LEU A 25 12.85 24.53 -4.79
C LEU A 25 11.55 23.75 -4.61
N VAL A 26 10.41 24.45 -4.52
CA VAL A 26 9.09 23.82 -4.39
C VAL A 26 8.74 23.02 -5.65
N GLY A 27 9.04 23.57 -6.83
CA GLY A 27 8.81 22.92 -8.12
C GLY A 27 9.51 21.57 -8.24
N MET A 28 10.74 21.45 -7.71
CA MET A 28 11.49 20.18 -7.71
C MET A 28 11.10 19.24 -6.55
N GLY A 29 10.80 19.79 -5.36
CA GLY A 29 10.61 18.98 -4.14
C GLY A 29 9.31 18.18 -4.10
N LEU A 30 8.19 18.77 -4.54
CA LEU A 30 6.86 18.13 -4.47
C LEU A 30 6.74 16.80 -5.24
N PRO A 31 7.19 16.67 -6.51
CA PRO A 31 7.08 15.39 -7.22
C PRO A 31 7.90 14.30 -6.52
N GLN A 32 9.12 14.60 -6.08
CA GLN A 32 10.01 13.63 -5.42
C GLN A 32 9.39 13.07 -4.14
N TYR A 33 8.74 13.92 -3.32
CA TYR A 33 8.04 13.49 -2.12
C TYR A 33 6.89 12.50 -2.41
N LYS A 34 6.10 12.75 -3.46
CA LYS A 34 4.99 11.87 -3.86
C LYS A 34 5.49 10.50 -4.30
N TYR A 35 6.58 10.44 -5.07
CA TYR A 35 7.21 9.17 -5.48
C TYR A 35 7.73 8.37 -4.30
N ALA A 36 8.43 9.01 -3.36
CA ALA A 36 8.95 8.35 -2.17
C ALA A 36 7.81 7.74 -1.32
N THR A 37 6.74 8.51 -1.12
CA THR A 37 5.56 8.03 -0.37
C THR A 37 4.88 6.86 -1.07
N LYS A 38 4.72 6.92 -2.40
CA LYS A 38 4.12 5.83 -3.17
C LYS A 38 4.96 4.56 -3.08
N ARG A 39 6.28 4.67 -3.25
CA ARG A 39 7.22 3.54 -3.12
C ARG A 39 7.16 2.89 -1.75
N ALA A 40 7.09 3.68 -0.68
CA ALA A 40 6.94 3.15 0.68
C ALA A 40 5.64 2.36 0.85
N ARG A 41 4.52 2.85 0.30
CA ARG A 41 3.25 2.12 0.32
C ARG A 41 3.31 0.82 -0.48
N GLU A 42 3.97 0.81 -1.64
CA GLU A 42 4.16 -0.41 -2.43
C GLU A 42 5.00 -1.45 -1.68
N SER A 43 6.04 -1.03 -0.96
CA SER A 43 6.82 -1.95 -0.12
C SER A 43 5.97 -2.58 0.99
N VAL A 44 5.14 -1.78 1.67
CA VAL A 44 4.22 -2.30 2.69
C VAL A 44 3.15 -3.21 2.08
N LEU A 45 2.63 -2.88 0.89
CA LEU A 45 1.64 -3.70 0.20
C LEU A 45 2.20 -5.09 -0.10
N LYS A 46 3.40 -5.15 -0.68
CA LYS A 46 4.07 -6.42 -1.00
C LYS A 46 4.34 -7.26 0.23
N GLU A 47 4.77 -6.63 1.32
CA GLU A 47 4.99 -7.32 2.60
C GLU A 47 3.68 -7.88 3.17
N ASN A 48 2.60 -7.07 3.20
CA ASN A 48 1.30 -7.52 3.70
C ASN A 48 0.75 -8.69 2.88
N LEU A 49 0.81 -8.60 1.54
CA LEU A 49 0.39 -9.68 0.63
C LEU A 49 1.20 -10.95 0.88
N PHE A 50 2.53 -10.83 0.98
CA PHE A 50 3.41 -11.95 1.26
C PHE A 50 3.09 -12.63 2.60
N GLN A 51 2.89 -11.86 3.66
CA GLN A 51 2.54 -12.38 4.98
C GLN A 51 1.16 -13.08 4.96
N MET A 52 0.15 -12.47 4.35
CA MET A 52 -1.18 -13.08 4.27
C MET A 52 -1.15 -14.39 3.48
N ARG A 53 -0.49 -14.42 2.31
CA ARG A 53 -0.32 -15.64 1.50
C ARG A 53 0.39 -16.75 2.27
N THR A 54 1.47 -16.40 2.96
CA THR A 54 2.22 -17.35 3.79
C THR A 54 1.32 -17.97 4.88
N LEU A 55 0.44 -17.18 5.48
CA LEU A 55 -0.48 -17.65 6.52
C LEU A 55 -1.65 -18.45 5.95
N ILE A 56 -2.10 -18.15 4.73
CA ILE A 56 -3.05 -18.98 3.99
C ILE A 56 -2.44 -20.37 3.74
N ASP A 57 -1.21 -20.43 3.23
CA ASP A 57 -0.49 -21.67 2.99
C ASP A 57 -0.25 -22.45 4.28
N GLN A 58 0.13 -21.75 5.36
CA GLN A 58 0.31 -22.36 6.67
C GLN A 58 -1.00 -22.95 7.21
N TYR A 59 -2.11 -22.23 7.07
CA TYR A 59 -3.43 -22.72 7.45
C TYR A 59 -3.77 -24.01 6.68
N TYR A 60 -3.50 -24.06 5.38
CA TYR A 60 -3.67 -25.28 4.58
C TYR A 60 -2.79 -26.42 5.09
N ALA A 61 -1.51 -26.17 5.39
CA ALA A 61 -0.61 -27.19 5.92
C ALA A 61 -1.08 -27.76 7.26
N ASP A 62 -1.67 -26.94 8.13
CA ASP A 62 -2.13 -27.32 9.46
C ASP A 62 -3.51 -28.00 9.45
N LYS A 63 -4.40 -27.61 8.53
CA LYS A 63 -5.81 -28.05 8.50
C LYS A 63 -6.18 -28.98 7.34
N GLY A 64 -5.31 -29.08 6.34
CA GLY A 64 -5.56 -29.82 5.09
C GLY A 64 -6.60 -29.18 4.17
N LYS A 65 -6.98 -27.91 4.42
CA LYS A 65 -7.93 -27.15 3.61
C LYS A 65 -7.63 -25.67 3.72
N TYR A 66 -7.94 -24.89 2.68
CA TYR A 66 -7.79 -23.44 2.72
C TYR A 66 -8.83 -22.79 3.66
N PRO A 67 -8.53 -21.59 4.20
CA PRO A 67 -9.50 -20.86 5.01
C PRO A 67 -10.68 -20.39 4.13
N TYR A 68 -11.88 -20.26 4.69
CA TYR A 68 -13.06 -19.82 3.93
C TYR A 68 -13.09 -18.30 3.65
N SER A 69 -12.24 -17.53 4.34
CA SER A 69 -12.07 -16.08 4.19
C SER A 69 -10.81 -15.62 4.93
N LEU A 70 -10.35 -14.38 4.69
CA LEU A 70 -9.28 -13.77 5.47
C LEU A 70 -9.66 -13.60 6.95
N GLN A 71 -10.95 -13.43 7.23
CA GLN A 71 -11.45 -13.33 8.60
C GLN A 71 -11.21 -14.62 9.40
N ALA A 72 -11.29 -15.79 8.73
CA ALA A 72 -11.00 -17.07 9.37
C ALA A 72 -9.58 -17.14 9.94
N LEU A 73 -8.60 -16.51 9.27
CA LEU A 73 -7.23 -16.44 9.76
C LEU A 73 -7.12 -15.63 11.06
N VAL A 74 -7.96 -14.61 11.24
CA VAL A 74 -8.02 -13.83 12.50
C VAL A 74 -8.71 -14.63 13.59
N ASP A 75 -9.85 -15.23 13.27
CA ASP A 75 -10.67 -15.98 14.23
C ASP A 75 -9.89 -17.20 14.78
N GLU A 76 -9.10 -17.85 13.92
CA GLU A 76 -8.23 -18.98 14.28
C GLU A 76 -6.80 -18.58 14.69
N LYS A 77 -6.54 -17.27 14.85
CA LYS A 77 -5.29 -16.71 15.41
C LYS A 77 -4.03 -16.94 14.57
N TYR A 78 -4.15 -17.18 13.27
CA TYR A 78 -3.02 -17.09 12.33
C TYR A 78 -2.64 -15.63 12.09
N LEU A 79 -3.64 -14.75 11.99
CA LEU A 79 -3.49 -13.29 11.95
C LEU A 79 -3.97 -12.67 13.26
N ARG A 80 -3.31 -11.58 13.68
CA ARG A 80 -3.81 -10.75 14.80
C ARG A 80 -4.99 -9.87 14.38
N ALA A 81 -4.95 -9.38 13.15
CA ALA A 81 -5.97 -8.60 12.48
C ALA A 81 -5.65 -8.59 10.99
N ILE A 82 -6.66 -8.34 10.14
CA ILE A 82 -6.45 -8.14 8.70
C ILE A 82 -5.70 -6.81 8.52
N PRO A 83 -4.55 -6.79 7.83
CA PRO A 83 -3.79 -5.57 7.61
C PRO A 83 -4.56 -4.60 6.72
N ILE A 84 -4.28 -3.30 6.87
CA ILE A 84 -4.83 -2.26 5.99
C ILE A 84 -4.06 -2.31 4.67
N ASP A 85 -4.76 -2.34 3.55
CA ASP A 85 -4.15 -2.12 2.24
C ASP A 85 -3.63 -0.66 2.19
N PRO A 86 -2.31 -0.45 2.07
CA PRO A 86 -1.73 0.90 2.14
C PRO A 86 -2.07 1.78 0.92
N ILE A 87 -2.61 1.19 -0.15
CA ILE A 87 -3.01 1.89 -1.37
C ILE A 87 -4.46 2.37 -1.27
N THR A 88 -5.40 1.50 -0.92
CA THR A 88 -6.82 1.86 -0.72
C THR A 88 -7.07 2.53 0.63
N ARG A 89 -6.18 2.29 1.61
CA ARG A 89 -6.29 2.68 3.02
C ARG A 89 -7.44 2.02 3.79
N ALA A 90 -7.85 0.82 3.37
CA ALA A 90 -8.88 0.04 4.04
C ALA A 90 -8.43 -1.43 4.21
N SER A 91 -8.94 -2.10 5.24
CA SER A 91 -8.72 -3.54 5.45
C SER A 91 -9.76 -4.43 4.77
N GLU A 92 -10.85 -3.84 4.26
CA GLU A 92 -11.98 -4.57 3.66
C GLU A 92 -11.87 -4.69 2.13
N THR A 93 -10.87 -4.06 1.53
CA THR A 93 -10.73 -4.00 0.07
C THR A 93 -9.91 -5.13 -0.51
N TRP A 94 -9.42 -6.07 0.29
CA TRP A 94 -8.68 -7.21 -0.25
C TRP A 94 -9.60 -8.05 -1.13
N ILE A 95 -9.08 -8.50 -2.27
CA ILE A 95 -9.79 -9.41 -3.17
C ILE A 95 -9.32 -10.81 -2.83
N GLU A 96 -10.22 -11.62 -2.29
CA GLU A 96 -9.97 -13.02 -2.00
C GLU A 96 -10.14 -13.85 -3.28
N MET A 97 -9.12 -14.63 -3.63
CA MET A 97 -9.15 -15.53 -4.79
C MET A 97 -9.50 -16.94 -4.31
N PRO A 98 -10.63 -17.52 -4.77
CA PRO A 98 -11.01 -18.86 -4.39
C PRO A 98 -10.05 -19.89 -4.99
N GLU A 99 -9.87 -20.99 -4.26
CA GLU A 99 -9.18 -22.18 -4.74
C GLU A 99 -9.85 -22.71 -6.01
N ILE A 100 -9.03 -23.14 -6.97
CA ILE A 100 -9.49 -23.83 -8.16
C ILE A 100 -9.94 -25.23 -7.74
N GLN A 101 -11.25 -25.47 -7.77
CA GLN A 101 -11.85 -26.75 -7.41
C GLN A 101 -11.60 -27.82 -8.47
N SER A 102 -11.34 -29.05 -8.02
CA SER A 102 -11.29 -30.22 -8.89
C SER A 102 -12.69 -30.68 -9.30
N GLU A 103 -12.79 -31.55 -10.31
CA GLU A 103 -14.07 -32.14 -10.71
C GLU A 103 -14.72 -32.93 -9.56
N GLU A 104 -13.91 -33.58 -8.71
CA GLU A 104 -14.37 -34.33 -7.54
C GLU A 104 -14.99 -33.40 -6.49
N ASP A 105 -14.35 -32.25 -6.22
CA ASP A 105 -14.85 -31.24 -5.29
C ASP A 105 -16.21 -30.68 -5.74
N LEU A 106 -16.36 -30.45 -7.04
CA LEU A 106 -17.61 -29.98 -7.65
C LEU A 106 -18.73 -31.02 -7.51
N ILE A 107 -18.42 -32.30 -7.72
CA ILE A 107 -19.39 -33.41 -7.55
C ILE A 107 -19.81 -33.52 -6.08
N LEU A 108 -18.88 -33.33 -5.15
CA LEU A 108 -19.10 -33.39 -3.72
C LEU A 108 -19.66 -32.09 -3.12
N ALA A 109 -19.85 -31.05 -3.93
CA ALA A 109 -20.29 -29.72 -3.53
C ALA A 109 -19.48 -29.14 -2.36
N VAL A 110 -18.15 -29.33 -2.41
CA VAL A 110 -17.23 -28.76 -1.42
C VAL A 110 -17.14 -27.26 -1.65
N GLU A 111 -17.30 -26.46 -0.60
CA GLU A 111 -17.12 -25.01 -0.72
C GLU A 111 -15.63 -24.67 -0.85
N PRO A 112 -15.23 -23.85 -1.85
CA PRO A 112 -13.83 -23.49 -2.04
C PRO A 112 -13.34 -22.58 -0.91
N GLY A 113 -12.13 -22.83 -0.42
CA GLY A 113 -11.41 -21.87 0.42
C GLY A 113 -10.74 -20.78 -0.42
N ILE A 114 -10.03 -19.88 0.24
CA ILE A 114 -9.24 -18.82 -0.40
C ILE A 114 -7.80 -19.31 -0.56
N SER A 115 -7.30 -19.37 -1.79
CA SER A 115 -5.92 -19.80 -2.08
C SER A 115 -4.97 -18.61 -2.26
N ASP A 116 -5.50 -17.44 -2.63
CA ASP A 116 -4.70 -16.23 -2.81
C ASP A 116 -5.48 -14.97 -2.40
N VAL A 117 -4.77 -13.86 -2.22
CA VAL A 117 -5.30 -12.54 -1.91
C VAL A 117 -4.61 -11.48 -2.76
N LEU A 118 -5.37 -10.53 -3.29
CA LEU A 118 -4.90 -9.42 -4.13
C LEU A 118 -5.34 -8.08 -3.55
N SER A 119 -4.66 -6.99 -3.91
CA SER A 119 -5.14 -5.63 -3.57
C SER A 119 -6.44 -5.29 -4.31
N GLY A 120 -7.39 -4.64 -3.64
CA GLY A 120 -8.59 -4.10 -4.31
C GLY A 120 -8.37 -2.80 -5.06
N SER A 121 -7.14 -2.30 -5.13
CA SER A 121 -6.85 -1.04 -5.80
C SER A 121 -6.77 -1.21 -7.32
N GLU A 122 -7.59 -0.45 -8.05
CA GLU A 122 -7.50 -0.29 -9.51
C GLU A 122 -6.39 0.68 -9.97
N MET A 123 -5.65 1.30 -9.05
CA MET A 123 -4.52 2.16 -9.41
C MET A 123 -3.34 1.36 -9.99
N LYS A 124 -2.54 2.05 -10.80
CA LYS A 124 -1.27 1.54 -11.31
C LYS A 124 -0.12 1.78 -10.34
N SER A 125 0.76 0.80 -10.24
CA SER A 125 2.06 0.84 -9.59
C SER A 125 3.02 1.84 -10.26
N LEU A 126 4.14 2.12 -9.61
CA LEU A 126 5.30 2.82 -10.17
C LEU A 126 5.88 2.14 -11.42
N ASP A 127 5.73 0.81 -11.55
CA ASP A 127 6.15 0.04 -12.73
C ASP A 127 5.08 -0.06 -13.83
N GLY A 128 3.89 0.49 -13.61
CA GLY A 128 2.78 0.52 -14.58
C GLY A 128 1.83 -0.68 -14.52
N THR A 129 2.14 -1.71 -13.72
CA THR A 129 1.20 -2.82 -13.45
C THR A 129 0.05 -2.37 -12.55
N LEU A 130 -1.08 -3.08 -12.55
CA LEU A 130 -2.20 -2.78 -11.66
C LEU A 130 -1.93 -3.40 -10.28
N TYR A 131 -2.30 -2.71 -9.21
CA TYR A 131 -2.18 -3.32 -7.87
C TYR A 131 -3.10 -4.53 -7.68
N SER A 132 -4.22 -4.58 -8.41
CA SER A 132 -5.11 -5.74 -8.43
C SER A 132 -4.54 -6.99 -9.09
N THR A 133 -3.34 -6.92 -9.71
CA THR A 133 -2.62 -8.10 -10.22
C THR A 133 -1.45 -8.49 -9.32
N TRP A 134 -1.31 -7.87 -8.14
CA TRP A 134 -0.22 -8.13 -7.20
C TRP A 134 -0.60 -9.10 -6.12
#